data_AF-A0A151WKQ1-F1
#
_entry.id   AF-A0A151WKQ1-F1
#
_cell.length_a   1.000
_cell.length_b   1.000
_cell.length_c   1.000
_cell.angle_alpha   90.00
_cell.angle_beta   90.00
_cell.angle_gamma   90.00
#
_symmetry.space_group_name_H-M   'P 1'
#
loop_
_entity.id
_entity.type
_entity.pdbx_description
1 polymer ?
#
loop_
_entity_poly.entity_id
_entity_poly.type
_entity_poly.pdbx_seq_one_letter_code
_entity_poly.pdbx_strand_id
1 'polypeptide(L)'
;MGRGGPIIWPARSPDLNVLDYFIWGHIKNLVEHIRNGTEAEAREAILAAFNTITPEMAHRATRDITRRAEIYLRERGRHFEQFLH
;
A
#
# COMPACT_ATOMS: atom_id res chain seq x y z
N MET A 1 -8.19 12.44 3.80
CA MET A 1 -7.18 11.87 4.71
C MET A 1 -7.80 11.71 6.09
N GLY A 2 -7.68 10.52 6.69
CA GLY A 2 -8.56 10.01 7.75
C GLY A 2 -8.39 10.68 9.11
N ARG A 3 -9.37 11.50 9.50
CA ARG A 3 -9.46 12.11 10.84
C ARG A 3 -10.50 11.43 11.75
N GLY A 4 -11.06 10.29 11.35
CA GLY A 4 -12.20 9.65 12.03
C GLY A 4 -12.10 8.13 12.19
N GLY A 5 -10.93 7.54 11.91
CA GLY A 5 -10.70 6.11 12.19
C GLY A 5 -10.32 5.89 13.66
N PRO A 6 -10.48 4.66 14.19
CA PRO A 6 -10.10 4.33 15.57
C PRO A 6 -8.58 4.49 15.84
N ILE A 7 -7.77 4.59 14.78
CA ILE A 7 -6.33 4.80 14.84
C ILE A 7 -6.04 6.22 14.36
N ILE A 8 -5.41 7.02 15.22
CA ILE A 8 -4.91 8.34 14.88
C ILE A 8 -3.61 8.16 14.10
N TRP A 9 -3.68 8.30 12.78
CA TRP A 9 -2.50 8.27 11.92
C TRP A 9 -1.83 9.65 11.88
N PRO A 10 -0.49 9.74 11.98
CA PRO A 10 0.23 11.00 11.80
C PRO A 10 -0.06 11.59 10.41
N ALA A 11 -0.09 12.92 10.31
CA ALA A 11 -0.24 13.59 9.02
C ALA A 11 0.88 13.14 8.06
N ARG A 12 0.51 12.78 6.81
CA ARG A 12 1.43 12.27 5.76
C ARG A 12 2.07 10.91 6.09
N SER A 13 1.26 9.91 6.46
CA SER A 13 1.75 8.53 6.70
C SER A 13 1.30 7.47 5.66
N PRO A 14 1.37 7.71 4.33
CA PRO A 14 1.12 6.64 3.37
C PRO A 14 2.08 5.45 3.56
N ASP A 15 3.28 5.71 4.09
CA ASP A 15 4.29 4.69 4.36
C ASP A 15 3.93 3.73 5.51
N LEU A 16 2.92 4.06 6.32
CA LEU A 16 2.45 3.26 7.46
C LEU A 16 1.11 2.57 7.20
N ASN A 17 0.43 2.88 6.10
CA ASN A 17 -0.81 2.24 5.72
C ASN A 17 -0.56 1.12 4.70
N VAL A 18 -0.83 -0.13 5.09
CA VAL A 18 -0.68 -1.32 4.23
C VAL A 18 -1.40 -1.17 2.90
N LEU A 19 -2.55 -0.48 2.90
CA LEU A 19 -3.30 -0.24 1.68
C LEU A 19 -2.50 0.64 0.71
N ASP A 20 -1.84 1.68 1.23
CA ASP A 20 -1.13 2.68 0.43
C ASP A 20 0.24 2.17 -0.05
N TYR A 21 1.07 1.60 0.84
CA TYR A 21 2.42 1.17 0.44
C TYR A 21 2.47 -0.20 -0.25
N PHE A 22 1.46 -1.05 -0.07
CA PHE A 22 1.45 -2.39 -0.64
C PHE A 22 0.31 -2.59 -1.64
N ILE A 23 -0.95 -2.51 -1.19
CA ILE A 23 -2.10 -2.90 -2.03
C ILE A 23 -2.20 -2.03 -3.29
N TRP A 24 -2.18 -0.70 -3.14
CA TRP A 24 -2.32 0.19 -4.29
C TRP A 24 -1.11 0.16 -5.22
N GLY A 25 0.10 -0.02 -4.70
CA GLY A 25 1.29 -0.23 -5.53
C GLY A 25 1.20 -1.53 -6.34
N HIS A 26 0.79 -2.63 -5.70
CA HIS A 26 0.63 -3.94 -6.34
C HIS A 26 -0.45 -3.93 -7.43
N ILE A 27 -1.63 -3.40 -7.10
CA ILE A 27 -2.74 -3.33 -8.07
C ILE A 27 -2.35 -2.43 -9.24
N LYS A 28 -1.79 -1.24 -8.98
CA LYS A 28 -1.40 -0.31 -10.04
C LYS A 28 -0.45 -0.97 -11.03
N ASN A 29 0.58 -1.66 -10.54
CA ASN A 29 1.55 -2.36 -11.39
C ASN A 29 0.89 -3.42 -12.27
N LEU A 30 -0.13 -4.12 -11.75
CA LEU A 30 -0.84 -5.14 -12.50
C LEU A 30 -1.82 -4.56 -13.52
N VAL A 31 -2.44 -3.40 -13.26
CA VAL A 31 -3.48 -2.83 -14.14
C VAL A 31 -2.96 -1.75 -15.08
N GLU A 32 -1.71 -1.28 -14.95
CA GLU A 32 -1.13 -0.20 -15.78
C GLU A 32 -1.23 -0.49 -17.28
N HIS A 33 -1.16 -1.77 -17.69
CA HIS A 33 -1.29 -2.16 -19.09
C HIS A 33 -2.70 -1.93 -19.69
N ILE A 34 -3.74 -1.82 -18.85
CA ILE A 34 -5.14 -1.56 -19.25
C ILE A 34 -5.48 -0.06 -19.19
N ARG A 35 -4.49 0.82 -18.99
CA ARG A 35 -4.72 2.26 -18.81
C ARG A 35 -5.53 2.94 -19.93
N ASN A 36 -5.45 2.42 -21.16
CA ASN A 36 -6.20 2.94 -22.30
C ASN A 36 -7.37 2.03 -22.72
N GLY A 37 -7.74 1.05 -21.89
CA GLY A 37 -8.87 0.16 -22.11
C GLY A 37 -10.22 0.80 -21.76
N THR A 38 -11.27 0.03 -21.97
CA THR A 38 -12.64 0.38 -21.58
C THR A 38 -12.82 0.28 -20.06
N GLU A 39 -13.89 0.90 -19.54
CA GLU A 39 -14.25 0.80 -18.12
C GLU A 39 -14.48 -0.66 -17.68
N ALA A 40 -15.08 -1.49 -18.54
CA ALA A 40 -15.32 -2.90 -18.26
C ALA A 40 -14.01 -3.67 -18.11
N GLU A 41 -13.06 -3.49 -19.04
CA GLU A 41 -11.73 -4.12 -18.98
C GLU A 41 -10.95 -3.65 -17.74
N ALA A 42 -11.00 -2.35 -17.41
CA ALA A 42 -10.37 -1.82 -16.20
C ALA A 42 -10.96 -2.45 -14.92
N ARG A 43 -12.29 -2.59 -14.85
CA ARG A 43 -12.97 -3.22 -13.72
C ARG A 43 -12.58 -4.68 -13.56
N GLU A 44 -12.55 -5.44 -14.64
CA GLU A 44 -12.13 -6.85 -14.62
C GLU A 44 -10.66 -6.99 -14.22
N ALA A 45 -9.78 -6.14 -14.75
CA ALA A 45 -8.37 -6.13 -14.40
C ALA A 45 -8.12 -5.81 -12.92
N ILE A 46 -8.86 -4.86 -12.34
CA ILE A 46 -8.78 -4.55 -10.90
C ILE A 46 -9.21 -5.77 -10.07
N LEU A 47 -10.33 -6.41 -10.40
CA LEU A 47 -10.81 -7.60 -9.69
C LEU A 47 -9.80 -8.75 -9.79
N ALA A 48 -9.26 -8.98 -10.99
CA ALA A 48 -8.21 -9.97 -11.20
C ALA A 48 -6.95 -9.66 -10.38
N ALA A 49 -6.51 -8.40 -10.35
CA ALA A 49 -5.36 -7.96 -9.57
C ALA A 49 -5.56 -8.21 -8.06
N PHE A 50 -6.74 -7.91 -7.51
CA PHE A 50 -7.06 -8.24 -6.11
C PHE A 50 -6.98 -9.74 -5.83
N ASN A 51 -7.44 -10.59 -6.76
CA ASN A 51 -7.38 -12.04 -6.61
C ASN A 51 -5.95 -12.60 -6.64
N THR A 52 -4.95 -11.81 -7.05
CA THR A 52 -3.53 -12.22 -6.97
C THR A 52 -2.94 -12.03 -5.56
N ILE A 53 -3.63 -11.32 -4.66
CA ILE A 53 -3.14 -11.08 -3.31
C ILE A 53 -3.36 -12.34 -2.47
N THR A 54 -2.27 -13.04 -2.17
CA THR A 54 -2.29 -14.24 -1.33
C THR A 54 -2.31 -13.88 0.17
N PRO A 55 -2.79 -14.79 1.04
CA PRO A 55 -2.67 -14.63 2.49
C PRO A 55 -1.23 -14.37 2.95
N GLU A 56 -0.23 -15.00 2.32
CA GLU A 56 1.19 -14.83 2.63
C GLU A 56 1.67 -13.42 2.28
N MET A 57 1.25 -12.88 1.14
CA MET A 57 1.54 -11.49 0.75
C MET A 57 0.94 -10.50 1.74
N ALA A 58 -0.34 -10.68 2.09
CA ALA A 58 -1.02 -9.84 3.07
C ALA A 58 -0.34 -9.92 4.44
N HIS A 59 0.02 -11.12 4.90
CA HIS A 59 0.71 -11.32 6.18
C HIS A 59 2.12 -10.71 6.20
N ARG A 60 2.89 -10.80 5.10
CA ARG A 60 4.18 -10.12 5.00
C ARG A 60 4.01 -8.61 5.05
N ALA A 61 3.06 -8.08 4.29
CA ALA A 61 2.80 -6.65 4.26
C ALA A 61 2.40 -6.13 5.65
N THR A 62 1.52 -6.81 6.38
CA THR A 62 1.10 -6.39 7.72
C THR A 62 2.21 -6.50 8.77
N ARG A 63 3.09 -7.50 8.68
CA ARG A 63 4.26 -7.60 9.58
C ARG A 63 5.28 -6.48 9.39
N ASP A 64 5.35 -5.91 8.19
CA ASP A 64 6.30 -4.85 7.87
C ASP A 64 5.90 -3.49 8.49
N ILE A 65 4.67 -3.35 9.01
CA ILE A 65 4.18 -2.12 9.65
C ILE A 65 5.08 -1.71 10.82
N THR A 66 5.47 -2.65 11.68
CA THR A 66 6.31 -2.35 12.86
C THR A 66 7.67 -1.83 12.45
N ARG A 67 8.30 -2.50 11.47
CA ARG A 67 9.60 -2.09 10.91
C ARG A 67 9.51 -0.68 10.30
N ARG A 68 8.47 -0.43 9.51
CA ARG A 68 8.22 0.89 8.89
C ARG A 68 7.99 1.98 9.93
N ALA A 69 7.25 1.69 11.00
CA ALA A 69 7.03 2.63 12.10
C ALA A 69 8.33 2.96 12.86
N GLU A 70 9.18 1.96 13.12
CA GLU A 70 10.48 2.17 13.76
C GLU A 70 11.40 3.08 12.93
N ILE A 71 11.46 2.85 11.62
CA ILE A 71 12.27 3.67 10.72
C ILE A 71 11.68 5.08 10.59
N TYR A 72 10.36 5.23 10.47
CA TYR A 72 9.70 6.55 10.48
C TYR A 72 10.05 7.37 11.72
N LEU A 73 10.07 6.73 12.89
CA LEU A 73 10.47 7.36 14.16
C LEU A 73 11.95 7.77 14.14
N ARG A 74 12.84 6.89 13.67
CA ARG A 74 14.29 7.17 13.53
C ARG A 74 14.55 8.37 12.62
N GLU A 75 13.84 8.44 11.50
CA GLU A 75 13.97 9.51 10.50
C GLU A 75 13.18 10.78 10.85
N ARG A 76 12.57 10.83 12.04
CA ARG A 76 11.76 11.97 12.54
C ARG A 76 10.69 12.42 11.54
N GLY A 77 10.06 11.45 10.86
CA GLY A 77 9.02 11.69 9.86
C GLY A 77 9.51 12.16 8.48
N ARG A 78 10.79 11.98 8.16
CA ARG A 78 11.32 12.14 6.78
C ARG A 78 11.12 10.88 5.94
N HIS A 79 11.25 11.01 4.63
CA HIS A 79 11.19 9.88 3.69
C HIS A 79 12.22 8.81 4.01
N PHE A 80 11.77 7.56 4.12
CA PHE A 80 12.58 6.47 4.64
C PHE A 80 12.55 5.18 3.83
N GLU A 81 11.92 5.19 2.64
CA GLU A 81 11.81 4.01 1.78
C GLU A 81 13.18 3.39 1.42
N GLN A 82 14.22 4.22 1.30
CA GLN A 82 15.62 3.80 1.06
C GLN A 82 16.25 2.96 2.18
N PHE A 83 15.58 2.83 3.33
CA PHE A 83 16.06 2.06 4.48
C PHE A 83 15.31 0.73 4.69
N LEU A 84 14.42 0.37 3.76
CA LEU A 84 13.56 -0.83 3.84
C LEU A 84 14.19 -2.12 3.26
N HIS A 85 15.50 -2.12 2.95
CA HIS A 85 16.24 -3.26 2.37
C HIS A 85 16.28 -4.51 3.23
#